data_AF-A0A2M8F9X5-F1
#
_entry.id   AF-A0A2M8F9X5-F1
#
_cell.length_a   1.000
_cell.length_b   1.000
_cell.length_c   1.000
_cell.angle_alpha   90.00
_cell.angle_beta   90.00
_cell.angle_gamma   90.00
#
_symmetry.space_group_name_H-M   'P 1'
#
loop_
_entity.id
_entity.type
_entity.pdbx_description
1 polymer ?
#
loop_
_entity_poly.entity_id
_entity_poly.type
_entity_poly.pdbx_seq_one_letter_code
_entity_poly.pdbx_strand_id
1 'polypeptide(L)'
;MDTIFLIFVIVFSAIIHEYSHGWMANQLGDQTAKYAGRLTLNPLKHIDPIGSILLPLILIPTGFLFAYAKPVPYNPYNLRDQKWGSLKVAIAGPLSNFILAFIFGI
;
A
#
# COMPACT_ATOMS: atom_id res chain seq x y z
N MET A 1 5.77 -9.26 -22.41
CA MET A 1 6.04 -8.63 -21.11
C MET A 1 6.58 -9.71 -20.19
N ASP A 2 7.80 -9.56 -19.70
CA ASP A 2 8.43 -10.56 -18.86
C ASP A 2 7.72 -10.63 -17.50
N THR A 3 7.46 -11.83 -16.99
CA THR A 3 6.79 -12.04 -15.69
C THR A 3 7.50 -11.29 -14.55
N ILE A 4 8.83 -11.21 -14.63
CA ILE A 4 9.67 -10.47 -13.67
C ILE A 4 9.34 -8.99 -13.69
N PHE A 5 9.19 -8.40 -14.88
CA PHE A 5 8.82 -6.99 -15.03
C PHE A 5 7.43 -6.73 -14.43
N LEU A 6 6.47 -7.62 -14.69
CA LEU A 6 5.11 -7.47 -14.17
C LEU A 6 5.06 -7.57 -12.64
N ILE A 7 5.80 -8.51 -12.04
CA ILE A 7 5.94 -8.61 -10.58
C ILE A 7 6.54 -7.33 -10.01
N PHE A 8 7.59 -6.81 -10.64
CA PHE A 8 8.23 -5.58 -10.18
C PHE A 8 7.26 -4.39 -10.17
N VAL A 9 6.49 -4.21 -11.26
CA VAL A 9 5.47 -3.16 -11.36
C VAL A 9 4.38 -3.31 -10.30
N ILE A 10 3.87 -4.52 -10.08
CA ILE A 10 2.84 -4.77 -9.06
C ILE A 10 3.35 -4.44 -7.67
N VAL A 11 4.56 -4.92 -7.32
CA VAL A 11 5.15 -4.67 -6.00
C VAL A 11 5.39 -3.18 -5.77
N PHE A 12 5.98 -2.48 -6.76
CA PHE A 12 6.22 -1.04 -6.63
C PHE A 12 4.91 -0.24 -6.55
N SER A 13 3.93 -0.58 -7.38
CA SER A 13 2.60 0.04 -7.36
C SER A 13 1.92 -0.14 -5.99
N ALA A 14 1.95 -1.36 -5.44
CA ALA A 14 1.40 -1.64 -4.11
C ALA A 14 2.11 -0.88 -2.99
N ILE A 15 3.43 -0.70 -3.06
CA ILE A 15 4.19 0.09 -2.07
C ILE A 15 3.80 1.56 -2.14
N ILE A 16 3.69 2.12 -3.36
CA ILE A 16 3.30 3.52 -3.55
C ILE A 16 1.84 3.72 -3.08
N HIS A 17 0.96 2.75 -3.31
CA HIS A 17 -0.42 2.74 -2.80
C HIS A 17 -0.47 2.87 -1.28
N GLU A 18 0.21 1.97 -0.58
CA GLU A 18 0.27 1.94 0.88
C GLU A 18 0.98 3.18 1.45
N TYR A 19 2.08 3.60 0.82
CA TYR A 19 2.77 4.84 1.17
C TYR A 19 1.84 6.05 1.07
N SER A 20 1.00 6.11 0.03
CA SER A 20 0.08 7.23 -0.21
C SER A 20 -1.00 7.34 0.86
N HIS A 21 -1.51 6.20 1.36
CA HIS A 21 -2.40 6.19 2.54
C HIS A 21 -1.71 6.82 3.76
N GLY A 22 -0.52 6.33 4.11
CA GLY A 22 0.23 6.83 5.25
C GLY A 22 0.64 8.30 5.10
N TRP A 23 1.06 8.69 3.88
CA TRP A 23 1.45 10.06 3.57
C TRP A 23 0.27 11.01 3.75
N MET A 24 -0.90 10.66 3.24
CA MET A 24 -2.12 11.45 3.41
C MET A 24 -2.52 11.55 4.88
N ALA A 25 -2.47 10.45 5.63
CA ALA A 25 -2.74 10.46 7.07
C ALA A 25 -1.79 11.41 7.81
N ASN A 26 -0.49 11.38 7.48
CA ASN A 26 0.52 12.26 8.05
C ASN A 26 0.30 13.74 7.69
N GLN A 27 -0.11 14.04 6.46
CA GLN A 27 -0.48 15.42 6.06
C GLN A 27 -1.73 15.92 6.80
N LEU A 28 -2.68 15.01 7.08
CA LEU A 28 -3.86 15.31 7.86
C LEU A 28 -3.60 15.33 9.37
N GLY A 29 -2.36 15.11 9.83
CA GLY A 29 -1.96 15.24 11.23
C GLY A 29 -1.74 13.93 11.97
N ASP A 30 -2.08 12.77 11.38
CA ASP A 30 -1.83 11.47 11.99
C ASP A 30 -0.43 10.94 11.65
N GLN A 31 0.46 10.99 12.63
CA GLN A 31 1.85 10.55 12.48
C GLN A 31 2.05 9.06 12.79
N THR A 32 0.98 8.29 13.00
CA THR A 32 1.06 6.85 13.36
C THR A 32 1.91 6.04 12.36
N ALA A 33 1.67 6.20 11.06
CA ALA A 33 2.45 5.55 10.01
C ALA A 33 3.94 5.94 10.05
N LYS A 34 4.22 7.22 10.36
CA LYS A 34 5.58 7.75 10.46
C LYS A 34 6.34 7.13 11.63
N TYR A 35 5.72 7.11 12.81
CA TYR A 35 6.31 6.53 14.02
C TYR A 35 6.45 5.01 13.95
N ALA A 36 5.56 4.34 13.22
CA ALA A 36 5.68 2.92 12.92
C ALA A 36 6.80 2.60 11.90
N GLY A 37 7.50 3.61 11.35
CA GLY A 37 8.52 3.43 10.33
C GLY A 37 7.99 2.91 8.99
N ARG A 38 6.70 3.18 8.71
CA ARG A 38 5.98 2.69 7.53
C ARG A 38 5.90 3.70 6.39
N LEU A 39 6.27 4.96 6.62
CA LEU A 39 6.43 5.95 5.54
C LEU A 39 7.75 5.76 4.80
N THR A 40 7.85 4.70 4.01
CA THR A 40 9.05 4.33 3.26
C THR A 40 8.67 3.63 1.96
N LEU A 41 9.52 3.73 0.94
CA LEU A 41 9.37 2.94 -0.29
C LEU A 41 10.11 1.60 -0.22
N ASN A 42 10.63 1.23 0.96
CA ASN A 42 11.30 -0.05 1.15
C ASN A 42 10.27 -1.21 1.13
N PRO A 43 10.31 -2.13 0.15
CA PRO A 43 9.40 -3.26 0.05
C PRO A 43 9.40 -4.12 1.32
N LEU A 44 10.56 -4.31 1.95
CA LEU A 44 10.72 -5.18 3.12
C LEU A 44 9.88 -4.71 4.32
N LYS A 45 9.55 -3.42 4.39
CA LYS A 45 8.71 -2.84 5.46
C LYS A 45 7.21 -3.01 5.22
N HIS A 46 6.84 -3.49 4.04
CA HIS A 46 5.47 -3.71 3.58
C HIS A 46 5.15 -5.20 3.40
N ILE A 47 6.12 -6.08 3.59
CA ILE A 47 5.90 -7.53 3.55
C ILE A 47 5.19 -8.00 4.82
N ASP A 48 4.12 -8.75 4.64
CA ASP A 48 3.52 -9.58 5.68
C ASP A 48 4.02 -11.02 5.50
N PRO A 49 4.75 -11.62 6.47
CA PRO A 49 5.24 -13.00 6.33
C PRO A 49 4.12 -14.02 6.10
N ILE A 50 2.93 -13.78 6.63
CA ILE A 50 1.77 -14.66 6.44
C ILE A 50 1.10 -14.33 5.10
N GLY A 51 0.72 -13.07 4.91
CA GLY A 51 -0.07 -12.63 3.75
C GLY A 51 0.69 -12.59 2.43
N SER A 52 1.98 -12.25 2.46
CA SER A 52 2.81 -12.07 1.26
C SER A 52 3.68 -13.29 0.91
N ILE A 53 3.87 -14.23 1.84
CA ILE A 53 4.75 -15.41 1.63
C ILE A 53 3.98 -16.71 1.86
N LEU A 54 3.50 -16.94 3.08
CA LEU A 54 2.88 -18.23 3.44
C LEU A 54 1.60 -18.50 2.65
N LEU A 55 0.73 -17.49 2.52
CA LEU A 55 -0.56 -17.62 1.85
C LEU A 55 -0.42 -17.94 0.35
N PRO A 56 0.43 -17.25 -0.43
CA PRO A 56 0.76 -17.67 -1.80
C PRO A 56 1.25 -19.11 -1.89
N LEU A 57 2.18 -19.53 -1.03
CA LEU A 57 2.77 -20.87 -1.07
C LEU A 57 1.73 -21.98 -0.89
N ILE A 58 0.75 -21.76 -0.01
CA ILE A 58 -0.33 -22.72 0.25
C ILE A 58 -1.35 -22.73 -0.90
N LEU A 59 -1.56 -21.58 -1.57
CA LEU A 59 -2.58 -21.44 -2.61
C LEU A 59 -2.10 -21.83 -4.00
N ILE A 60 -0.80 -21.74 -4.30
CA ILE A 60 -0.22 -22.12 -5.60
C ILE A 60 -0.73 -23.49 -6.11
N PRO A 61 -0.77 -24.58 -5.30
CA PRO A 61 -1.28 -25.88 -5.73
C PRO A 61 -2.75 -25.89 -6.14
N THR A 62 -3.55 -24.94 -5.65
CA THR A 62 -4.98 -24.82 -5.97
C THR A 62 -5.23 -24.10 -7.30
N GLY A 63 -4.17 -23.57 -7.95
CA GLY A 63 -4.28 -22.73 -9.13
C GLY A 63 -4.72 -21.29 -8.84
N PHE A 64 -4.89 -20.93 -7.56
CA PHE A 64 -5.25 -19.59 -7.11
C PHE A 64 -4.03 -18.91 -6.50
N LEU A 65 -3.79 -17.63 -6.82
CA LEU A 65 -2.72 -16.84 -6.23
C LEU A 65 -3.31 -15.62 -5.53
N PHE A 66 -3.22 -15.60 -4.20
CA PHE A 66 -3.63 -14.47 -3.40
C PHE A 66 -2.51 -14.07 -2.44
N ALA A 67 -2.18 -12.78 -2.45
CA ALA A 67 -1.19 -12.18 -1.59
C ALA A 67 -1.67 -10.79 -1.17
N TYR A 68 -1.32 -10.35 0.04
CA TYR A 68 -1.55 -8.97 0.46
C TYR A 68 -0.31 -8.41 1.15
N ALA A 69 -0.12 -7.10 1.00
CA ALA A 69 0.91 -6.36 1.72
C ALA A 69 0.43 -6.05 3.14
N LYS A 70 1.39 -5.87 4.05
CA LYS A 70 1.11 -5.46 5.43
C LYS A 70 0.56 -4.02 5.41
N PRO A 71 -0.70 -3.78 5.79
CA PRO A 71 -1.35 -2.47 5.61
C PRO A 71 -0.68 -1.39 6.47
N VAL A 72 -0.66 -0.15 5.99
CA VAL A 72 -0.09 0.99 6.74
C VAL A 72 -1.02 1.41 7.87
N PRO A 73 -0.53 1.49 9.12
CA PRO A 73 -1.38 1.87 10.25
C PRO A 73 -1.66 3.37 10.23
N TYR A 74 -2.90 3.75 10.53
CA TYR A 74 -3.28 5.12 10.79
C TYR A 74 -4.35 5.18 11.89
N ASN A 75 -4.44 6.32 12.58
CA ASN A 75 -5.43 6.57 13.62
C ASN A 75 -6.38 7.69 13.18
N PRO A 76 -7.67 7.39 12.88
CA PRO A 76 -8.66 8.38 12.50
C PRO A 76 -8.84 9.51 13.53
N TYR A 77 -8.67 9.21 14.82
CA TYR A 77 -8.83 10.20 15.89
C TYR A 77 -7.72 11.26 15.90
N ASN A 78 -6.57 10.99 15.26
CA ASN A 78 -5.48 11.94 15.14
C ASN A 78 -5.62 12.86 13.90
N LEU A 79 -6.60 12.62 13.03
CA LEU A 79 -6.80 13.42 11.83
C LEU A 79 -7.36 14.80 12.20
N ARG A 80 -6.80 15.86 11.63
CA ARG A 80 -7.31 17.23 11.79
C ARG A 80 -8.71 17.38 11.19
N ASP A 81 -8.96 16.69 10.08
CA ASP A 81 -10.26 16.64 9.42
C ASP A 81 -11.03 15.39 9.87
N GLN A 82 -11.83 15.54 10.92
CA GLN A 82 -12.64 14.44 11.47
C GLN A 82 -13.82 14.05 10.57
N LYS A 83 -14.23 14.91 9.63
CA LYS A 83 -15.40 14.65 8.77
C LYS A 83 -15.02 13.91 7.49
N TRP A 84 -13.94 14.33 6.84
CA TRP A 84 -13.52 13.81 5.54
C TRP A 84 -12.11 13.24 5.53
N GLY A 85 -11.37 13.31 6.64
CA GLY A 85 -9.99 12.85 6.71
C GLY A 85 -9.85 11.37 6.35
N SER A 86 -10.68 10.51 6.92
CA SER A 86 -10.65 9.07 6.62
C SER A 86 -10.94 8.77 5.14
N LEU A 87 -11.87 9.52 4.51
CA LEU A 87 -12.14 9.40 3.08
C LEU A 87 -10.91 9.81 2.25
N LYS A 88 -10.29 10.94 2.58
CA LYS A 88 -9.07 11.43 1.91
C LYS A 88 -7.94 10.41 2.01
N VAL A 89 -7.74 9.82 3.19
CA VAL A 89 -6.77 8.73 3.39
C VAL A 89 -7.13 7.54 2.50
N ALA A 90 -8.39 7.07 2.53
CA ALA A 90 -8.83 5.90 1.76
C ALA A 90 -8.71 6.06 0.24
N ILE A 91 -8.90 7.27 -0.30
CA ILE A 91 -8.76 7.50 -1.75
C ILE A 91 -7.29 7.73 -2.18
N ALA A 92 -6.38 8.06 -1.26
CA ALA A 92 -5.00 8.40 -1.59
C ALA A 92 -4.25 7.24 -2.26
N GLY A 93 -4.42 6.00 -1.78
CA GLY A 93 -3.83 4.81 -2.40
C GLY A 93 -4.37 4.52 -3.80
N PRO A 94 -5.70 4.37 -3.99
CA PRO A 94 -6.26 4.17 -5.33
C PRO A 94 -5.86 5.28 -6.32
N LEU A 95 -5.89 6.54 -5.86
CA LEU A 95 -5.50 7.68 -6.69
C LEU A 95 -4.03 7.60 -7.12
N SER A 96 -3.11 7.16 -6.25
CA SER A 96 -1.70 6.99 -6.64
C SER A 96 -1.53 5.95 -7.74
N ASN A 97 -2.32 4.86 -7.73
CA ASN A 97 -2.26 3.86 -8.79
C ASN A 97 -2.80 4.41 -10.11
N PHE A 98 -3.87 5.21 -10.10
CA PHE A 98 -4.35 5.89 -11.30
C PHE A 98 -3.32 6.87 -11.86
N ILE A 99 -2.64 7.63 -11.00
CA ILE A 99 -1.56 8.53 -11.41
C ILE A 99 -0.41 7.75 -12.04
N LEU A 100 0.03 6.64 -11.41
CA LEU A 100 1.07 5.77 -11.96
C LEU A 100 0.67 5.19 -13.32
N ALA A 101 -0.56 4.68 -13.44
CA ALA A 101 -1.08 4.14 -14.68
C ALA A 101 -1.15 5.21 -15.79
N PHE A 102 -1.52 6.44 -15.46
CA PHE A 102 -1.55 7.54 -16.42
C PHE A 102 -0.14 7.96 -16.87
N ILE A 103 0.84 8.04 -15.96
CA ILE A 103 2.21 8.47 -16.27
C ILE A 103 2.97 7.41 -17.07
N PHE A 104 2.81 6.13 -16.73
CA PHE A 104 3.59 5.03 -17.30
C PHE A 104 2.83 4.18 -18.32
N GLY A 105 1.52 4.36 -18.44
CA GLY A 105 0.66 3.62 -19.36
C GLY A 105 0.37 4.33 -20.69
N ILE A 106 0.82 5.58 -20.84
CA ILE A 106 0.84 6.35 -22.09
C ILE A 106 2.22 6.21 -22.73
#